data_AF-A0A7S2AUB3-F1
#
_entry.id   AF-A0A7S2AUB3-F1
#
_cell.length_a   1.000
_cell.length_b   1.000
_cell.length_c   1.000
_cell.angle_alpha   90.00
_cell.angle_beta   90.00
_cell.angle_gamma   90.00
#
_symmetry.space_group_name_H-M   'P 1'
#
loop_
_entity.id
_entity.type
_entity.pdbx_description
1 polymer ?
#
loop_
_entity_poly.entity_id
_entity_poly.type
_entity_poly.pdbx_seq_one_letter_code
_entity_poly.pdbx_strand_id
1 'polypeptide(L)'
;FTYALGFDLTANTFLWAFWHEKLLFTKRLAGLQRDWLRRLEQGDYHYDCYRDDYVQCFNDLEPLNIEWSCTLGMFVVVHGLVVVLRVAQLFFMISLKFDVVVNDYLLVLGQLFVFSSRLFMVLFWAVSLNNQADDLQSFVRLRLSPGGPPAVLSLDLLVNLIKDCPISFRVLGLRPNKTEVMSLFIAVIGGTASAILGNMLQSQ
;
A
#
# COMPACT_ATOMS: atom_id res chain seq x y z
N PHE A 1 -23.17 6.68 -17.89
CA PHE A 1 -23.56 6.60 -16.47
C PHE A 1 -23.49 5.17 -15.94
N THR A 2 -24.09 4.18 -16.62
CA THR A 2 -24.07 2.75 -16.25
C THR A 2 -22.67 2.13 -16.17
N TYR A 3 -21.76 2.46 -17.09
CA TYR A 3 -20.36 2.00 -17.03
C TYR A 3 -19.58 2.56 -15.83
N ALA A 4 -19.88 3.77 -15.37
CA ALA A 4 -19.24 4.38 -14.20
C ALA A 4 -19.71 3.73 -12.89
N LEU A 5 -21.00 3.36 -12.80
CA LEU A 5 -21.57 2.65 -11.65
C LEU A 5 -21.03 1.22 -11.50
N GLY A 6 -20.87 0.49 -12.62
CA GLY A 6 -20.27 -0.85 -12.61
C GLY A 6 -18.81 -0.84 -12.18
N PHE A 7 -18.04 0.12 -12.71
CA PHE A 7 -16.64 0.34 -12.34
C PHE A 7 -16.47 0.69 -10.85
N ASP A 8 -17.38 1.52 -10.32
CA ASP A 8 -17.41 1.89 -8.91
C ASP A 8 -17.75 0.73 -7.97
N LEU A 9 -18.69 -0.14 -8.35
CA LEU A 9 -19.02 -1.32 -7.56
C LEU A 9 -17.82 -2.28 -7.47
N THR A 10 -17.18 -2.56 -8.61
CA THR A 10 -15.97 -3.41 -8.64
C THR A 10 -14.82 -2.81 -7.84
N ALA A 11 -14.64 -1.49 -7.87
CA ALA A 11 -13.61 -0.81 -7.09
C ALA A 11 -13.90 -0.88 -5.58
N ASN A 12 -15.17 -0.71 -5.17
CA ASN A 12 -15.55 -0.81 -3.76
C ASN A 12 -15.44 -2.25 -3.23
N THR A 13 -15.83 -3.26 -4.02
CA THR A 13 -15.64 -4.67 -3.67
C THR A 13 -14.16 -5.00 -3.54
N PHE A 14 -13.32 -4.50 -4.47
CA PHE A 14 -11.87 -4.64 -4.38
C PHE A 14 -11.31 -4.01 -3.11
N LEU A 15 -11.70 -2.77 -2.80
CA LEU A 15 -11.27 -2.06 -1.59
C LEU A 15 -11.65 -2.83 -0.33
N TRP A 16 -12.87 -3.37 -0.28
CA TRP A 16 -13.32 -4.15 0.87
C TRP A 16 -12.54 -5.47 1.00
N ALA A 17 -12.31 -6.19 -0.10
CA ALA A 17 -11.51 -7.41 -0.13
C ALA A 17 -10.06 -7.14 0.31
N PHE A 18 -9.44 -6.09 -0.23
CA PHE A 18 -8.08 -5.72 0.11
C PHE A 18 -7.95 -5.25 1.57
N TRP A 19 -8.95 -4.50 2.06
CA TRP A 19 -9.01 -4.13 3.49
C TRP A 19 -9.13 -5.36 4.39
N HIS A 20 -10.00 -6.30 4.03
CA HIS A 20 -10.18 -7.54 4.77
C HIS A 20 -8.89 -8.37 4.80
N GLU A 21 -8.24 -8.56 3.65
CA GLU A 21 -6.95 -9.27 3.57
C GLU A 21 -5.85 -8.55 4.34
N LYS A 22 -5.79 -7.21 4.28
CA LYS A 22 -4.87 -6.42 5.10
C LYS A 22 -5.07 -6.71 6.59
N LEU A 23 -6.32 -6.76 7.06
CA LEU A 23 -6.62 -7.08 8.47
C LEU A 23 -6.23 -8.51 8.83
N LEU A 24 -6.50 -9.48 7.95
CA LEU A 24 -6.07 -10.86 8.15
C LEU A 24 -4.55 -10.98 8.22
N PHE A 25 -3.83 -10.33 7.30
CA PHE A 25 -2.37 -10.27 7.30
C PHE A 25 -1.84 -9.67 8.59
N THR A 26 -2.38 -8.51 9.01
CA THR A 26 -2.00 -7.85 10.27
C THR A 26 -2.22 -8.78 11.47
N LYS A 27 -3.36 -9.48 11.51
CA LYS A 27 -3.69 -10.42 12.59
C LYS A 27 -2.76 -11.64 12.59
N ARG A 28 -2.43 -12.21 11.43
CA ARG A 28 -1.47 -13.31 11.28
C ARG A 28 -0.10 -12.89 11.78
N LEU A 29 0.38 -11.73 11.34
CA LEU A 29 1.69 -11.19 11.73
C LEU A 29 1.76 -10.94 13.25
N ALA A 30 0.70 -10.38 13.85
CA ALA A 30 0.62 -10.21 15.30
C ALA A 30 0.55 -11.54 16.07
N GLY A 31 -0.14 -12.55 15.53
CA GLY A 31 -0.18 -13.90 16.08
C GLY A 31 1.21 -14.54 16.10
N LEU A 32 1.92 -14.47 14.97
CA LEU A 32 3.28 -14.98 14.82
C LEU A 32 4.26 -14.30 15.78
N GLN A 33 4.19 -12.97 15.92
CA GLN A 33 5.01 -12.25 16.91
C GLN A 33 4.74 -12.73 18.34
N ARG A 34 3.48 -13.00 18.69
CA ARG A 34 3.10 -13.50 20.02
C ARG A 34 3.60 -14.92 20.25
N ASP A 35 3.43 -15.80 19.28
CA ASP A 35 3.88 -17.19 19.38
C ASP A 35 5.42 -17.25 19.49
N TRP A 36 6.11 -16.37 18.77
CA TRP A 36 7.56 -16.20 18.89
C TRP A 36 7.97 -15.77 20.30
N LEU A 37 7.32 -14.74 20.88
CA LEU A 37 7.60 -14.30 22.25
C LEU A 37 7.37 -15.42 23.28
N ARG A 38 6.29 -16.19 23.10
CA ARG A 38 5.97 -17.30 24.01
C ARG A 38 7.03 -18.40 23.99
N ARG A 39 7.61 -18.70 22.82
CA ARG A 39 8.70 -19.68 22.69
C ARG A 39 10.01 -19.18 23.30
N LEU A 40 10.32 -17.89 23.14
CA LEU A 40 11.45 -17.26 23.83
C LEU A 40 11.32 -17.38 25.35
N GLU A 41 10.12 -17.16 25.91
CA GLU A 41 9.86 -17.33 27.35
C GLU A 41 10.01 -18.77 27.83
N GLN A 42 9.76 -19.75 26.96
CA GLN A 42 9.91 -21.18 27.27
C GLN A 42 11.36 -21.67 27.22
N GLY A 43 12.30 -20.82 26.83
CA GLY A 43 13.73 -21.13 26.83
C GLY A 43 14.19 -22.06 25.70
N ASP A 44 13.38 -22.22 24.66
CA ASP A 44 13.75 -22.99 23.47
C ASP A 44 14.59 -22.09 22.53
N TYR A 45 15.90 -22.08 22.76
CA TYR A 45 16.84 -21.22 22.05
C TYR A 45 17.50 -21.88 20.82
N HIS A 46 16.94 -22.98 20.31
CA HIS A 46 17.50 -23.66 19.15
C HIS A 46 17.36 -22.82 17.87
N TYR A 47 18.50 -22.54 17.22
CA TYR A 47 18.57 -21.75 15.98
C TYR A 47 17.68 -22.29 14.86
N ASP A 48 17.62 -23.61 14.70
CA ASP A 48 16.83 -24.25 13.65
C ASP A 48 15.33 -23.97 13.83
N CYS A 49 14.84 -23.96 15.07
CA CYS A 49 13.46 -23.58 15.37
C CYS A 49 13.14 -22.14 14.94
N TYR A 50 14.06 -21.18 15.17
CA TYR A 50 13.86 -19.78 14.75
C TYR A 50 13.90 -19.59 13.24
N ARG A 51 14.76 -20.35 12.55
CA ARG A 51 14.85 -20.31 11.09
C ARG A 51 13.60 -20.92 10.47
N ASP A 52 13.15 -22.06 10.97
CA ASP A 52 11.98 -22.77 10.45
C ASP A 52 10.70 -21.97 10.65
N ASP A 53 10.53 -21.33 11.81
CA ASP A 53 9.39 -20.43 12.08
C ASP A 53 9.38 -19.21 11.14
N TYR A 54 10.57 -18.63 10.86
CA TYR A 54 10.68 -17.53 9.90
C TYR A 54 10.37 -17.98 8.46
N VAL A 55 10.92 -19.11 8.02
CA VAL A 55 10.67 -19.67 6.69
C VAL A 55 9.20 -20.04 6.52
N GLN A 56 8.57 -20.60 7.55
CA GLN A 56 7.14 -20.91 7.53
C GLN A 56 6.30 -19.64 7.43
N CYS A 57 6.61 -18.61 8.24
CA CYS A 57 5.97 -17.29 8.12
C CYS A 57 6.12 -16.71 6.71
N PHE A 58 7.31 -16.79 6.13
CA PHE A 58 7.56 -16.35 4.77
C PHE A 58 6.69 -17.12 3.75
N ASN A 59 6.70 -18.45 3.82
CA ASN A 59 5.93 -19.32 2.93
C ASN A 59 4.41 -19.11 3.04
N ASP A 60 3.92 -18.74 4.22
CA ASP A 60 2.50 -18.45 4.45
C ASP A 60 2.06 -17.10 3.84
N LEU A 61 3.00 -16.15 3.72
CA LEU A 61 2.73 -14.78 3.29
C LEU A 61 3.12 -14.52 1.82
N GLU A 62 4.08 -15.27 1.27
CA GLU A 62 4.56 -15.11 -0.10
C GLU A 62 3.48 -15.35 -1.17
N PRO A 63 2.65 -16.42 -1.12
CA PRO A 63 1.61 -16.65 -2.12
C PRO A 63 0.59 -15.52 -2.16
N LEU A 64 0.18 -15.04 -0.97
CA LEU A 64 -0.71 -13.88 -0.83
C LEU A 64 -0.07 -12.63 -1.45
N ASN A 65 1.21 -12.41 -1.21
CA ASN A 65 1.92 -11.27 -1.78
C ASN A 65 1.94 -11.31 -3.31
N ILE A 66 2.23 -12.47 -3.91
CA ILE A 66 2.26 -12.64 -5.37
C ILE A 66 0.89 -12.35 -5.99
N GLU A 67 -0.17 -12.94 -5.45
CA GLU A 67 -1.55 -12.78 -5.95
C GLU A 67 -2.00 -11.31 -5.88
N TRP A 68 -1.76 -10.66 -4.75
CA TRP A 68 -2.18 -9.28 -4.53
C TRP A 68 -1.28 -8.28 -5.25
N SER A 69 0.01 -8.56 -5.47
CA SER A 69 0.91 -7.66 -6.21
C SER A 69 0.42 -7.41 -7.64
N CYS A 70 0.01 -8.47 -8.35
CA CYS A 70 -0.54 -8.34 -9.70
C CYS A 70 -1.84 -7.53 -9.68
N THR A 71 -2.76 -7.86 -8.77
CA THR A 71 -4.08 -7.23 -8.69
C THR A 71 -3.99 -5.75 -8.27
N LEU A 72 -3.10 -5.42 -7.32
CA LEU A 72 -2.79 -4.04 -6.93
C LEU A 72 -2.18 -3.25 -8.09
N GLY A 73 -1.25 -3.86 -8.84
CA GLY A 73 -0.68 -3.25 -10.04
C GLY A 73 -1.75 -2.87 -11.06
N MET A 74 -2.64 -3.81 -11.39
CA MET A 74 -3.75 -3.57 -12.31
C MET A 74 -4.70 -2.48 -11.78
N PHE A 75 -5.05 -2.51 -10.49
CA PHE A 75 -5.90 -1.49 -9.87
C PHE A 75 -5.29 -0.09 -10.01
N VAL A 76 -4.00 0.06 -9.67
CA VAL A 76 -3.28 1.34 -9.71
C VAL A 76 -3.14 1.86 -11.14
N VAL A 77 -2.86 1.00 -12.11
CA VAL A 77 -2.76 1.41 -13.52
C VAL A 77 -4.10 1.92 -14.03
N VAL A 78 -5.18 1.15 -13.82
CA VAL A 78 -6.50 1.52 -14.35
C VAL A 78 -7.00 2.79 -13.67
N HIS A 79 -6.94 2.89 -12.34
CA HIS A 79 -7.39 4.08 -11.62
C HIS A 79 -6.47 5.29 -11.88
N GLY A 80 -5.16 5.08 -11.98
CA GLY A 80 -4.20 6.13 -12.31
C GLY A 80 -4.45 6.70 -13.71
N LEU A 81 -4.73 5.85 -14.70
CA LEU A 81 -5.11 6.30 -16.04
C LEU A 81 -6.39 7.14 -16.02
N VAL A 82 -7.42 6.70 -15.27
CA VAL A 82 -8.67 7.47 -15.11
C VAL A 82 -8.40 8.84 -14.49
N VAL A 83 -7.57 8.92 -13.44
CA VAL A 83 -7.17 10.19 -12.82
C VAL A 83 -6.49 11.10 -13.84
N VAL A 84 -5.49 10.60 -14.57
CA VAL A 84 -4.77 11.38 -15.59
C VAL A 84 -5.71 11.90 -16.68
N LEU A 85 -6.61 11.06 -17.18
CA LEU A 85 -7.59 11.45 -18.20
C LEU A 85 -8.56 12.52 -17.68
N ARG A 86 -9.00 12.43 -16.42
CA ARG A 86 -9.89 13.45 -15.81
C ARG A 86 -9.17 14.77 -15.53
N VAL A 87 -7.89 14.74 -15.14
CA VAL A 87 -7.06 15.95 -15.02
C VAL A 87 -6.90 16.61 -16.39
N ALA A 88 -6.58 15.85 -17.44
CA ALA A 88 -6.45 16.36 -18.80
C ALA A 88 -7.78 16.97 -19.31
N GLN A 89 -8.91 16.32 -19.01
CA GLN A 89 -10.24 16.83 -19.33
C GLN A 89 -10.54 18.17 -18.63
N LEU A 90 -10.21 18.31 -17.33
CA LEU A 90 -10.36 19.57 -16.61
C LEU A 90 -9.49 20.67 -17.21
N PHE A 91 -8.23 20.36 -17.53
CA PHE A 91 -7.32 21.33 -18.15
C PHE A 91 -7.83 21.81 -19.51
N PHE A 92 -8.37 20.90 -20.33
CA PHE A 92 -8.97 21.23 -21.62
C PHE A 92 -10.23 22.10 -21.50
N MET A 93 -11.12 21.77 -20.54
CA MET A 93 -12.31 22.57 -20.24
C MET A 93 -11.94 23.99 -19.82
N ILE A 94 -10.93 24.15 -18.95
CA ILE A 94 -10.44 25.46 -18.50
C ILE A 94 -9.80 26.25 -19.65
N SER A 95 -8.93 25.61 -20.42
CA SER A 95 -8.10 26.28 -21.45
C SER A 95 -8.92 26.79 -22.63
N LEU A 96 -10.00 26.09 -22.99
CA LEU A 96 -10.81 26.42 -24.16
C LEU A 96 -11.99 27.35 -23.87
N LYS A 97 -12.18 27.78 -22.60
CA LYS A 97 -13.32 28.63 -22.19
C LYS A 97 -14.64 28.15 -22.80
N PHE A 98 -14.85 26.83 -22.87
CA PHE A 98 -16.14 26.31 -23.28
C PHE A 98 -17.20 26.87 -22.31
N ASP A 99 -18.40 27.18 -22.80
CA ASP A 99 -19.60 27.40 -21.99
C ASP A 99 -19.97 26.06 -21.32
N VAL A 100 -19.11 25.59 -20.43
CA VAL A 100 -19.30 24.35 -19.68
C VAL A 100 -20.32 24.65 -18.60
N VAL A 101 -21.45 23.95 -18.66
CA VAL A 101 -22.45 23.99 -17.59
C VAL A 101 -21.76 23.60 -16.29
N VAL A 102 -21.87 24.44 -15.25
CA VAL A 102 -21.23 24.26 -13.93
C VAL A 102 -21.37 22.83 -13.37
N ASN A 103 -22.48 22.15 -13.69
CA ASN A 103 -22.73 20.76 -13.32
C ASN A 103 -21.74 19.75 -13.91
N ASP A 104 -21.35 19.88 -15.18
CA ASP A 104 -20.41 18.95 -15.83
C ASP A 104 -19.01 19.09 -15.23
N TYR A 105 -18.65 20.32 -14.89
CA TYR A 105 -17.39 20.65 -14.23
C TYR A 105 -17.30 20.04 -12.82
N LEU A 106 -18.34 20.26 -11.99
CA LEU A 106 -18.43 19.69 -10.66
C LEU A 106 -18.43 18.15 -10.69
N LEU A 107 -19.05 17.55 -11.70
CA LEU A 107 -19.11 16.11 -11.87
C LEU A 107 -17.73 15.51 -12.19
N VAL A 108 -16.96 16.15 -13.08
CA VAL A 108 -15.58 15.72 -13.39
C VAL A 108 -14.67 15.88 -12.17
N LEU A 109 -14.82 16.98 -11.43
CA LEU A 109 -14.07 17.23 -10.19
C LEU A 109 -14.37 16.18 -9.11
N GLY A 110 -15.66 15.87 -8.90
CA GLY A 110 -16.09 14.85 -7.95
C GLY A 110 -15.53 13.47 -8.29
N GLN A 111 -15.53 13.11 -9.58
CA GLN A 111 -14.90 11.87 -10.05
C GLN A 111 -13.39 11.86 -9.76
N LEU A 112 -12.69 12.95 -10.07
CA LEU A 112 -11.25 13.06 -9.81
C LEU A 112 -10.95 12.84 -8.32
N PHE A 113 -11.73 13.46 -7.43
CA PHE A 113 -11.58 13.29 -5.99
C PHE A 113 -11.80 11.84 -5.54
N VAL A 114 -12.86 11.19 -6.01
CA VAL A 114 -13.18 9.81 -5.67
C VAL A 114 -12.07 8.86 -6.14
N PHE A 115 -11.67 8.93 -7.41
CA PHE A 115 -10.63 8.03 -7.95
C PHE A 115 -9.27 8.25 -7.29
N SER A 116 -8.88 9.51 -7.06
CA SER A 116 -7.62 9.84 -6.37
C SER A 116 -7.61 9.34 -4.94
N SER A 117 -8.73 9.47 -4.22
CA SER A 117 -8.87 8.99 -2.84
C SER A 117 -8.77 7.46 -2.75
N ARG A 118 -9.42 6.74 -3.66
CA ARG A 118 -9.32 5.27 -3.72
C ARG A 118 -7.89 4.81 -4.02
N LEU A 119 -7.22 5.45 -4.99
CA LEU A 119 -5.82 5.16 -5.32
C LEU A 119 -4.92 5.40 -4.10
N PHE A 120 -5.12 6.52 -3.39
CA PHE A 120 -4.39 6.84 -2.17
C PHE A 120 -4.60 5.79 -1.08
N MET A 121 -5.85 5.38 -0.81
CA MET A 121 -6.14 4.37 0.21
C MET A 121 -5.42 3.04 -0.07
N VAL A 122 -5.48 2.55 -1.31
CA VAL A 122 -4.83 1.30 -1.71
C VAL A 122 -3.32 1.38 -1.57
N LEU A 123 -2.71 2.46 -2.10
CA LEU A 123 -1.27 2.68 -1.98
C LEU A 123 -0.86 2.80 -0.50
N PHE A 124 -1.60 3.56 0.30
CA PHE A 124 -1.33 3.73 1.72
C PHE A 124 -1.43 2.40 2.50
N TRP A 125 -2.42 1.56 2.19
CA TRP A 125 -2.54 0.24 2.80
C TRP A 125 -1.42 -0.71 2.38
N ALA A 126 -1.02 -0.71 1.11
CA ALA A 126 0.12 -1.48 0.63
C ALA A 126 1.42 -1.06 1.35
N VAL A 127 1.66 0.25 1.48
CA VAL A 127 2.81 0.77 2.23
C VAL A 127 2.72 0.42 3.72
N SER A 128 1.52 0.46 4.31
CA SER A 128 1.32 0.03 5.70
C SER A 128 1.66 -1.44 5.91
N LEU A 129 1.29 -2.33 4.98
CA LEU A 129 1.65 -3.75 5.05
C LEU A 129 3.15 -3.96 4.90
N ASN A 130 3.78 -3.26 3.97
CA ASN A 130 5.23 -3.26 3.79
C ASN A 130 5.99 -2.85 5.06
N ASN A 131 5.52 -1.80 5.73
CA ASN A 131 6.09 -1.37 7.00
C ASN A 131 5.93 -2.43 8.10
N GLN A 132 4.76 -3.08 8.21
CA GLN A 132 4.56 -4.14 9.21
C GLN A 132 5.46 -5.36 8.95
N ALA A 133 5.70 -5.69 7.68
CA ALA A 133 6.62 -6.75 7.30
C ALA A 133 8.09 -6.38 7.63
N ASP A 134 8.49 -5.13 7.39
CA ASP A 134 9.82 -4.64 7.81
C ASP A 134 9.97 -4.63 9.34
N ASP A 135 8.91 -4.28 10.06
CA ASP A 135 8.88 -4.29 11.52
C ASP A 135 9.04 -5.72 12.06
N LEU A 136 8.45 -6.72 11.39
CA LEU A 136 8.66 -8.14 11.73
C LEU A 136 10.13 -8.54 11.54
N GLN A 137 10.74 -8.16 10.42
CA GLN A 137 12.18 -8.37 10.18
C GLN A 137 13.04 -7.73 11.28
N SER A 138 12.69 -6.50 11.69
CA SER A 138 13.40 -5.77 12.73
C SER A 138 13.20 -6.39 14.12
N PHE A 139 11.98 -6.84 14.41
CA PHE A 139 11.62 -7.54 15.63
C PHE A 139 12.43 -8.82 15.81
N VAL A 140 12.51 -9.66 14.77
CA VAL A 140 13.30 -10.89 14.78
C VAL A 140 14.78 -10.58 15.06
N ARG A 141 15.36 -9.59 14.37
CA ARG A 141 16.75 -9.16 14.58
C ARG A 141 17.05 -8.73 16.01
N LEU A 142 16.16 -7.94 16.62
CA LEU A 142 16.34 -7.41 17.98
C LEU A 142 16.19 -8.48 19.07
N ARG A 143 15.37 -9.51 18.83
CA ARG A 143 15.02 -10.51 19.85
C ARG A 143 15.87 -11.77 19.85
N LEU A 144 16.77 -11.93 18.88
CA LEU A 144 17.77 -13.01 18.83
C LEU A 144 18.94 -12.82 19.80
N SER A 145 19.06 -11.67 20.45
CA SER A 145 20.14 -11.37 21.40
C SER A 145 19.63 -10.86 22.77
N PRO A 146 19.01 -11.69 23.61
CA PRO A 146 18.78 -11.34 25.01
C PRO A 146 19.68 -12.20 25.91
N GLY A 147 20.99 -11.93 25.93
CA GLY A 147 21.85 -12.31 27.06
C GLY A 147 22.42 -13.75 27.14
N GLY A 148 22.39 -14.54 26.06
CA GLY A 148 23.18 -15.78 25.99
C GLY A 148 24.68 -15.52 25.77
N PRO A 149 25.58 -16.45 26.15
CA PRO A 149 27.00 -16.31 25.85
C PRO A 149 27.19 -16.06 24.34
N PRO A 150 28.24 -15.33 23.93
CA PRO A 150 28.50 -14.99 22.54
C PRO A 150 28.94 -16.24 21.77
N ALA A 151 28.03 -17.20 21.63
CA ALA A 151 28.02 -18.03 20.46
C ALA A 151 27.80 -17.03 19.33
N VAL A 152 28.79 -16.98 18.46
CA VAL A 152 28.78 -16.35 17.14
C VAL A 152 27.71 -17.08 16.31
N LEU A 153 26.46 -16.99 16.78
CA LEU A 153 25.26 -17.39 16.07
C LEU A 153 25.24 -16.47 14.87
N SER A 154 25.18 -17.05 13.69
CA SER A 154 25.26 -16.38 12.41
C SER A 154 24.04 -15.49 12.20
N LEU A 155 24.00 -14.37 12.93
CA LEU A 155 23.15 -13.23 12.67
C LEU A 155 23.27 -12.86 11.20
N ASP A 156 24.47 -12.99 10.62
CA ASP A 156 24.74 -12.84 9.19
C ASP A 156 23.94 -13.80 8.31
N LEU A 157 23.81 -15.09 8.66
CA LEU A 157 23.00 -16.04 7.87
C LEU A 157 21.51 -15.71 7.94
N LEU A 158 21.00 -15.33 9.12
CA LEU A 158 19.60 -14.92 9.22
C LEU A 158 19.37 -13.57 8.54
N VAL A 159 20.30 -12.63 8.67
CA VAL A 159 20.27 -11.35 7.96
C VAL A 159 20.30 -11.58 6.46
N ASN A 160 21.09 -12.53 5.96
CA ASN A 160 21.12 -12.92 4.54
C ASN A 160 19.79 -13.56 4.13
N LEU A 161 19.27 -14.51 4.91
CA LEU A 161 17.97 -15.15 4.64
C LEU A 161 16.83 -14.11 4.54
N ILE A 162 16.83 -13.11 5.43
CA ILE A 162 15.83 -12.04 5.42
C ILE A 162 16.09 -11.04 4.28
N LYS A 163 17.35 -10.74 3.94
CA LYS A 163 17.71 -9.85 2.83
C LYS A 163 17.32 -10.45 1.48
N ASP A 164 17.52 -11.75 1.33
CA ASP A 164 17.32 -12.47 0.08
C ASP A 164 15.83 -12.80 -0.17
N CYS A 165 15.01 -12.87 0.89
CA CYS A 165 13.58 -13.20 0.83
C CYS A 165 12.67 -12.10 1.44
N PRO A 166 12.54 -10.91 0.81
CA PRO A 166 11.73 -9.82 1.36
C PRO A 166 10.22 -10.05 1.16
N ILE A 167 9.46 -10.09 2.25
CA ILE A 167 7.99 -10.09 2.27
C ILE A 167 7.49 -8.66 2.00
N SER A 168 7.60 -8.21 0.75
CA SER A 168 7.20 -6.85 0.35
C SER A 168 6.20 -6.88 -0.79
N PHE A 169 5.09 -6.16 -0.61
CA PHE A 169 4.14 -5.82 -1.65
C PHE A 169 4.76 -4.79 -2.59
N ARG A 170 5.11 -5.25 -3.78
CA ARG A 170 5.56 -4.39 -4.87
C ARG A 170 4.35 -4.00 -5.73
N VAL A 171 4.20 -2.71 -5.97
CA VAL A 171 3.18 -2.15 -6.86
C VAL A 171 3.90 -1.68 -8.11
N LEU A 172 3.57 -2.28 -9.28
CA LEU A 172 4.27 -2.01 -10.54
C LEU A 172 5.78 -2.26 -10.48
N GLY A 173 6.20 -3.25 -9.69
CA GLY A 173 7.62 -3.55 -9.45
C GLY A 173 8.32 -2.56 -8.51
N LEU A 174 7.63 -1.50 -8.07
CA LEU A 174 8.15 -0.50 -7.15
C LEU A 174 7.67 -0.76 -5.73
N ARG A 175 8.48 -0.35 -4.76
CA ARG A 175 8.12 -0.32 -3.34
C ARG A 175 7.85 1.13 -2.95
N PRO A 176 6.58 1.61 -3.05
CA PRO A 176 6.29 3.02 -2.79
C PRO A 176 6.59 3.40 -1.34
N ASN A 177 7.15 4.58 -1.12
CA ASN A 177 7.38 5.11 0.23
C ASN A 177 6.17 5.95 0.70
N LYS A 178 5.94 6.06 2.02
CA LYS A 178 4.84 6.85 2.60
C LYS A 178 4.87 8.30 2.11
N THR A 179 6.06 8.90 2.11
CA THR A 179 6.29 10.27 1.68
C THR A 179 5.94 10.48 0.20
N GLU A 180 6.30 9.52 -0.66
CA GLU A 180 6.00 9.56 -2.09
C GLU A 180 4.50 9.51 -2.33
N VAL A 181 3.79 8.56 -1.69
CA VAL A 181 2.32 8.43 -1.80
C VAL A 181 1.62 9.70 -1.31
N MET A 182 2.05 10.29 -0.19
CA MET A 182 1.49 11.55 0.32
C MET A 182 1.77 12.72 -0.64
N SER A 183 2.99 12.85 -1.14
CA SER A 183 3.38 13.95 -2.03
C SER A 183 2.59 13.94 -3.35
N LEU A 184 2.34 12.75 -3.90
CA LEU A 184 1.62 12.56 -5.15
C LEU A 184 0.14 12.96 -4.98
N PHE A 185 -0.46 12.62 -3.84
CA PHE A 185 -1.84 12.99 -3.52
C PHE A 185 -2.01 14.49 -3.26
N ILE A 186 -1.09 15.09 -2.49
CA ILE A 186 -1.11 16.54 -2.22
C ILE A 186 -0.94 17.33 -3.52
N ALA A 187 -0.05 16.91 -4.41
CA ALA A 187 0.15 17.57 -5.70
C ALA A 187 -1.09 17.46 -6.60
N VAL A 188 -1.71 16.27 -6.68
CA VAL A 188 -2.90 16.07 -7.52
C VAL A 188 -4.10 16.85 -6.99
N ILE A 189 -4.43 16.74 -5.70
CA ILE A 189 -5.61 17.41 -5.12
C ILE A 189 -5.36 18.89 -4.84
N GLY A 190 -4.22 19.23 -4.24
CA GLY A 190 -3.87 20.62 -3.92
C GLY A 190 -3.54 21.45 -5.16
N GLY A 191 -2.88 20.85 -6.16
CA GLY A 191 -2.59 21.50 -7.43
C GLY A 191 -3.85 21.73 -8.27
N THR A 192 -4.77 20.77 -8.31
CA THR A 192 -6.06 20.99 -8.99
C THR A 192 -6.92 21.99 -8.23
N ALA A 193 -7.07 21.88 -6.91
CA ALA A 193 -7.86 22.83 -6.12
C ALA A 193 -7.34 24.29 -6.24
N SER A 194 -6.01 24.49 -6.23
CA SER A 194 -5.43 25.84 -6.37
C SER A 194 -5.58 26.42 -7.77
N ALA A 195 -5.40 25.62 -8.83
CA ALA A 195 -5.65 26.04 -10.21
C ALA A 195 -7.13 26.41 -10.46
N ILE A 196 -8.04 25.76 -9.73
CA ILE A 196 -9.49 26.05 -9.79
C ILE A 196 -9.81 27.36 -9.07
N LEU A 197 -9.30 27.55 -7.84
CA LEU A 197 -9.52 28.76 -7.07
C LEU A 197 -8.98 30.00 -7.79
N GLY A 198 -7.80 29.88 -8.40
CA GLY A 198 -7.17 30.95 -9.18
C GLY A 198 -8.01 31.39 -10.39
N ASN A 199 -8.58 30.43 -11.14
CA ASN A 199 -9.44 30.76 -12.29
C ASN A 199 -10.80 31.33 -11.89
N MET A 200 -11.41 30.85 -10.80
CA MET A 200 -12.68 31.40 -10.31
C MET A 200 -12.53 32.84 -9.83
N LEU A 201 -11.45 33.18 -9.13
CA LEU A 201 -11.16 34.54 -8.67
C LEU A 201 -10.83 35.51 -9.81
N GLN A 202 -10.33 35.04 -10.95
CA GLN A 202 -10.06 35.87 -12.14
C GLN A 202 -11.30 36.12 -13.02
N SER A 203 -12.39 35.40 -12.78
CA SER A 203 -13.64 35.50 -13.56
C SER A 203 -14.70 36.42 -12.94
N GLN A 204 -14.41 37.03 -11.78
CA GLN A 204 -15.21 38.05 -11.11
C GLN A 204 -14.60 39.44 -11.32
#